data_AF-A0A524H2R6-F1
#
_entry.id   AF-A0A524H2R6-F1
#
_cell.length_a   1.000
_cell.length_b   1.000
_cell.length_c   1.000
_cell.angle_alpha   90.00
_cell.angle_beta   90.00
_cell.angle_gamma   90.00
#
_symmetry.space_group_name_H-M   'P 1'
#
loop_
_entity.id
_entity.type
_entity.pdbx_description
1 polymer ?
#
loop_
_entity_poly.entity_id
_entity_poly.type
_entity_poly.pdbx_seq_one_letter_code
_entity_poly.pdbx_strand_id
1 'polypeptide(L)' 'MRIELTAALRRGLQAVRRVAGMPDYAAYVEHRSRHHPGDPVATEREFYAEHVTARYTDSPTRCC' A
#
# COMPACT_ATOMS: atom_id res chain seq x y z
N MET A 1 11.17 25.97 -6.87
CA MET A 1 12.05 24.84 -7.25
C MET A 1 12.14 23.70 -6.22
N ARG A 2 11.62 23.83 -4.98
CA ARG A 2 11.62 22.73 -3.99
C ARG A 2 10.43 21.76 -4.13
N ILE A 3 9.32 22.22 -4.69
CA ILE A 3 8.06 21.45 -4.83
C ILE A 3 8.17 20.35 -5.92
N GLU A 4 8.86 20.64 -7.04
CA GLU A 4 9.08 19.67 -8.12
C GLU A 4 9.92 18.47 -7.66
N LEU A 5 10.94 18.71 -6.83
CA LEU A 5 11.80 17.66 -6.29
C LEU A 5 11.02 16.69 -5.41
N THR A 6 10.12 17.20 -4.57
CA THR A 6 9.27 16.35 -3.71
C THR A 6 8.27 15.50 -4.50
N ALA A 7 7.70 16.05 -5.58
CA ALA A 7 6.76 15.31 -6.43
C ALA A 7 7.47 14.21 -7.25
N ALA A 8 8.66 14.50 -7.78
CA ALA A 8 9.49 13.51 -8.48
C ALA A 8 9.94 12.38 -7.55
N LEU A 9 10.41 12.70 -6.33
CA LEU A 9 10.80 11.71 -5.33
C LEU A 9 9.62 10.82 -4.92
N ARG A 10 8.43 11.39 -4.71
CA ARG A 10 7.22 10.61 -4.36
C ARG A 10 6.83 9.64 -5.48
N ARG A 11 7.00 10.03 -6.75
CA ARG A 11 6.76 9.14 -7.91
C ARG A 11 7.82 8.03 -8.01
N GLY A 12 9.09 8.37 -7.79
CA GLY A 12 10.19 7.39 -7.77
C GLY A 12 10.04 6.35 -6.66
N LEU A 13 9.72 6.79 -5.44
CA LEU A 13 9.49 5.89 -4.30
C LEU A 13 8.29 4.97 -4.55
N GLN A 14 7.20 5.47 -5.13
CA GLN A 14 6.07 4.63 -5.53
C GLN A 14 6.48 3.58 -6.58
N ALA A 15 7.31 3.95 -7.56
CA ALA A 15 7.80 3.01 -8.56
C ALA A 15 8.69 1.91 -7.94
N VAL A 16 9.62 2.30 -7.05
CA VAL A 16 10.50 1.36 -6.33
C VAL A 16 9.68 0.41 -5.46
N ARG A 17 8.68 0.92 -4.72
CA ARG A 17 7.80 0.09 -3.88
C ARG A 17 7.00 -0.93 -4.68
N ARG A 18 6.49 -0.53 -5.86
CA ARG A 18 5.80 -1.45 -6.78
C ARG A 18 6.72 -2.57 -7.28
N VAL A 19 7.96 -2.24 -7.67
CA VAL A 19 8.95 -3.23 -8.11
C VAL A 19 9.36 -4.16 -6.97
N ALA A 20 9.54 -3.61 -5.77
CA ALA A 20 9.91 -4.39 -4.58
C ALA A 20 8.73 -5.20 -3.99
N GLY A 21 7.49 -5.00 -4.47
CA GLY A 21 6.29 -5.60 -3.88
C GLY A 21 6.03 -5.15 -2.43
N MET A 22 6.51 -3.96 -2.07
CA MET A 22 6.44 -3.42 -0.72
C MET A 22 5.13 -2.66 -0.50
N PRO A 23 4.40 -2.92 0.60
CA PRO A 23 3.15 -2.21 0.90
C PRO A 23 3.43 -0.74 1.28
N ASP A 24 2.61 0.20 0.78
CA ASP A 24 2.73 1.64 1.07
C ASP A 24 1.55 2.12 1.94
N TYR A 25 1.76 2.14 3.25
CA TYR A 25 0.73 2.51 4.21
C TYR A 25 0.22 3.96 4.03
N ALA A 26 1.12 4.91 3.75
CA ALA A 26 0.72 6.30 3.56
C ALA A 26 -0.18 6.47 2.32
N ALA A 27 0.10 5.75 1.23
CA ALA A 27 -0.76 5.72 0.07
C ALA A 27 -2.12 5.05 0.36
N TYR A 28 -2.13 3.99 1.17
CA TYR A 28 -3.36 3.33 1.64
C TYR A 28 -4.25 4.28 2.45
N VAL A 29 -3.69 4.99 3.45
CA VAL A 29 -4.44 5.94 4.27
C VAL A 29 -4.99 7.09 3.42
N GLU A 30 -4.19 7.65 2.52
CA GLU A 30 -4.65 8.71 1.61
C GLU A 30 -5.78 8.23 0.70
N HIS A 31 -5.66 7.03 0.13
CA HIS A 31 -6.70 6.45 -0.70
C HIS A 31 -7.99 6.21 0.10
N ARG A 32 -7.89 5.62 1.29
CA ARG A 32 -9.02 5.40 2.20
C ARG A 32 -9.67 6.71 2.60
N SER A 33 -8.89 7.73 2.96
CA SER A 33 -9.42 9.04 3.33
C SER A 33 -10.15 9.73 2.18
N ARG A 34 -9.73 9.53 0.92
CA ARG A 34 -10.36 10.13 -0.26
C ARG A 34 -11.63 9.38 -0.71
N HIS A 35 -11.60 8.05 -0.68
CA HIS A 35 -12.66 7.21 -1.23
C HIS A 35 -13.66 6.70 -0.19
N HIS A 36 -13.23 6.59 1.06
CA HIS A 36 -14.01 6.08 2.20
C HIS A 36 -13.92 7.04 3.40
N PRO A 37 -14.37 8.30 3.27
CA PRO A 37 -14.38 9.23 4.39
C PRO A 37 -15.36 8.74 5.46
N GLY A 38 -14.82 8.26 6.59
CA GLY A 38 -15.61 7.82 7.75
C GLY A 38 -15.41 6.35 8.14
N ASP A 39 -14.78 5.54 7.29
CA ASP A 39 -14.45 4.17 7.65
C ASP A 39 -13.19 4.14 8.54
N PRO A 40 -13.12 3.22 9.52
CA PRO A 40 -11.88 3.00 10.26
C PRO A 40 -10.76 2.59 9.28
N VAL A 41 -9.62 3.24 9.44
CA VAL A 41 -8.39 2.94 8.71
C VAL A 41 -7.64 1.90 9.52
N ALA A 42 -7.29 0.77 8.89
CA ALA A 42 -6.48 -0.26 9.53
C ALA A 42 -5.17 0.34 10.04
N THR A 43 -4.65 -0.17 11.16
CA THR A 43 -3.33 0.22 11.65
C THR A 43 -2.25 -0.28 10.69
N GLU A 44 -1.05 0.33 10.74
CA GLU A 44 0.08 -0.08 9.90
C GLU A 44 0.42 -1.57 10.05
N ARG A 45 0.30 -2.11 11.27
CA ARG A 45 0.50 -3.53 11.55
C ARG A 45 -0.55 -4.42 10.90
N GLU A 46 -1.83 -4.04 10.97
CA GLU A 46 -2.93 -4.79 10.36
C GLU A 46 -2.78 -4.80 8.84
N PHE A 47 -2.51 -3.65 8.24
CA PHE A 47 -2.24 -3.53 6.81
C PHE A 47 -1.06 -4.40 6.36
N TYR A 48 0.03 -4.42 7.13
CA TYR A 48 1.17 -5.27 6.81
C TYR A 48 0.85 -6.76 6.99
N ALA A 49 0.13 -7.14 8.04
CA ALA A 49 -0.30 -8.51 8.25
C ALA A 49 -1.20 -9.00 7.11
N GLU A 50 -2.20 -8.21 6.71
CA GLU A 50 -3.06 -8.50 5.55
C GLU A 50 -2.23 -8.66 4.27
N HIS A 51 -1.25 -7.78 4.03
CA HIS A 51 -0.36 -7.88 2.86
C HIS A 51 0.46 -9.17 2.86
N VAL A 52 1.03 -9.56 4.01
CA VAL A 52 1.79 -10.81 4.16
C VAL A 52 0.87 -12.03 3.98
N THR A 53 -0.33 -12.01 4.58
CA THR A 53 -1.32 -13.08 4.43
C THR A 53 -1.76 -13.24 2.98
N ALA A 54 -2.11 -12.16 2.30
CA ALA A 54 -2.49 -12.20 0.88
C ALA A 54 -1.34 -12.71 -0.02
N ARG A 55 -0.08 -12.40 0.33
CA ARG A 55 1.08 -12.81 -0.46
C ARG A 55 1.55 -14.24 -0.22
N TYR A 56 1.45 -14.74 1.01
CA TYR A 56 2.10 -16.00 1.43
C TYR A 56 1.13 -17.03 2.00
N THR A 57 -0.07 -16.64 2.42
CA THR A 57 -1.06 -17.53 3.03
C THR A 57 -2.21 -17.86 2.08
N ASP A 58 -2.37 -17.09 1.00
CA ASP A 58 -3.27 -17.43 -0.10
C ASP A 58 -2.70 -18.65 -0.85
N SER A 59 -2.79 -19.81 -0.21
CA SER A 59 -2.61 -21.09 -0.87
C SER A 59 -3.65 -21.10 -1.97
N PRO A 60 -3.29 -21.31 -3.25
CA PRO A 60 -4.30 -21.58 -4.23
C PRO A 60 -5.03 -22.80 -3.70
N THR A 61 -6.28 -22.64 -3.28
CA THR A 61 -7.25 -23.72 -3.31
C THR A 61 -7.25 -24.15 -4.76
N ARG A 62 -6.34 -25.07 -5.09
CA ARG A 62 -6.32 -25.77 -6.36
C ARG A 62 -7.65 -26.49 -6.37
N CYS A 63 -8.64 -25.86 -6.97
CA CYS A 63 -9.80 -26.58 -7.42
C CYS A 63 -9.25 -27.55 -8.47
N CYS A 64 -9.29 -28.81 -8.11
CA CYS A 64 -8.97 -29.95 -8.96
C CYS A 64 -9.71 -29.85 -10.30
#